data_AF-A0A5C6BCN3-F1
#
_entry.id   AF-A0A5C6BCN3-F1
#
_cell.length_a   1.000
_cell.length_b   1.000
_cell.length_c   1.000
_cell.angle_alpha   90.00
_cell.angle_beta   90.00
_cell.angle_gamma   90.00
#
_symmetry.space_group_name_H-M   'P 1'
#
loop_
_entity.id
_entity.type
_entity.pdbx_description
1 polymer ?
#
loop_
_entity_poly.entity_id
_entity_poly.type
_entity_poly.pdbx_seq_one_letter_code
_entity_poly.pdbx_strand_id
1 'polypeptide(L)' 'MQQTSEQNPTFVDRRSNSDGSQPGNERRQFSSSHQTLRPEVIELAEAVDQYKLRHRRRFITFEELYDVMAELGYHR' A
#
# COMPACT_ATOMS: atom_id res chain seq x y z
N MET A 1 -19.25 -54.65 -2.11
CA MET A 1 -19.30 -53.82 -0.89
C MET A 1 -18.13 -52.85 -0.91
N GLN A 2 -18.31 -51.61 -1.36
CA GLN A 2 -17.31 -50.54 -1.20
C GLN A 2 -18.07 -49.28 -0.77
N GLN A 3 -17.90 -48.90 0.50
CA GLN A 3 -18.46 -47.68 1.09
C GLN A 3 -17.45 -46.55 0.92
N THR A 4 -17.86 -45.47 0.25
CA THR A 4 -17.17 -44.19 0.22
C THR A 4 -17.40 -43.44 1.53
N SER A 5 -16.33 -43.10 2.23
CA SER A 5 -16.36 -42.29 3.45
C SER A 5 -16.57 -40.82 3.11
N GLU A 6 -17.80 -40.34 3.29
CA GLU A 6 -18.13 -38.91 3.23
C GLU A 6 -17.49 -38.19 4.42
N GLN A 7 -16.47 -37.38 4.15
CA GLN A 7 -15.85 -36.50 5.12
C GLN A 7 -16.79 -35.31 5.36
N ASN A 8 -17.51 -35.34 6.47
CA ASN A 8 -18.35 -34.23 6.92
C ASN A 8 -17.44 -33.08 7.40
N PRO A 9 -17.37 -31.91 6.74
CA PRO A 9 -16.58 -30.80 7.26
C PRO A 9 -17.26 -30.29 8.52
N THR A 10 -16.58 -30.41 9.67
CA THR A 10 -17.03 -29.82 10.93
C THR A 10 -17.23 -28.32 10.75
N PHE A 11 -18.41 -27.82 11.11
CA PHE A 11 -18.72 -26.39 11.04
C PHE A 11 -17.85 -25.65 12.07
N VAL A 12 -16.86 -24.91 11.58
CA VAL A 12 -15.99 -24.07 12.41
C VAL A 12 -16.66 -22.70 12.60
N ASP A 13 -17.16 -22.44 13.81
CA ASP A 13 -17.62 -21.11 14.20
C ASP A 13 -16.41 -20.17 14.36
N ARG A 14 -16.24 -19.25 13.41
CA ARG A 14 -15.12 -18.30 13.38
C ARG A 14 -15.17 -17.26 14.50
N ARG A 15 -16.26 -17.16 15.25
CA ARG A 15 -16.43 -16.20 16.35
C ARG A 15 -15.87 -16.71 17.67
N SER A 16 -15.66 -18.02 17.82
CA SER A 16 -15.14 -18.62 19.05
C SER A 16 -13.61 -18.64 19.12
N ASN A 17 -12.91 -18.35 18.02
CA ASN A 17 -11.45 -18.28 18.01
C ASN A 17 -10.98 -16.92 18.56
N SER A 18 -11.11 -16.74 19.87
CA SER A 18 -10.58 -15.61 20.62
C SER A 18 -9.15 -15.87 21.11
N ASP A 19 -8.32 -16.52 20.29
CA ASP A 19 -6.90 -16.72 20.58
C ASP A 19 -6.04 -16.30 19.40
N GLY A 20 -5.01 -15.53 19.70
CA GLY A 20 -4.11 -14.95 18.71
C GLY A 20 -4.46 -13.52 18.33
N SER A 21 -4.38 -12.60 19.30
CA SER A 21 -3.89 -11.25 19.00
C SER A 21 -2.45 -11.39 18.47
N GLN A 22 -2.29 -11.88 17.23
CA GLN A 22 -1.07 -11.62 16.49
C GLN A 22 -0.99 -10.09 16.39
N PRO A 23 0.16 -9.46 16.74
CA PRO A 23 0.34 -8.05 16.45
C PRO A 23 0.10 -7.93 14.96
N GLY A 24 -1.02 -7.29 14.60
CA GLY A 24 -1.52 -7.34 13.23
C GLY A 24 -0.38 -6.92 12.33
N ASN A 25 0.15 -7.87 11.55
CA ASN A 25 1.20 -7.63 10.57
C ASN A 25 0.85 -6.31 9.91
N GLU A 26 1.71 -5.32 10.10
CA GLU A 26 1.41 -3.95 9.74
C GLU A 26 0.93 -3.97 8.29
N ARG A 27 -0.38 -3.80 8.08
CA ARG A 27 -1.01 -3.86 6.76
C ARG A 27 -0.70 -2.61 5.95
N ARG A 28 0.48 -2.04 6.15
CA ARG A 28 1.07 -1.09 5.23
C ARG A 28 1.71 -1.92 4.12
N GLN A 29 0.86 -2.30 3.17
CA GLN A 29 1.25 -2.60 1.78
C GLN A 29 1.99 -1.40 1.12
N PHE A 30 2.13 -0.29 1.85
CA PHE A 30 2.90 0.90 1.50
C PHE A 30 4.11 1.07 2.44
N SER A 31 4.75 -0.01 2.89
CA SER A 31 6.13 0.12 3.36
C SER A 31 6.92 0.62 2.17
N SER A 32 7.42 1.86 2.24
CA SER A 32 8.07 2.50 1.11
C SER A 32 9.32 1.70 0.75
N SER A 33 9.29 0.95 -0.35
CA SER A 33 10.47 0.31 -0.94
C SER A 33 11.47 1.33 -1.52
N HIS A 34 11.38 2.61 -1.15
CA HIS A 34 12.22 3.67 -1.68
C HIS A 34 13.50 3.79 -0.87
N GLN A 35 14.32 2.73 -0.90
CA GLN A 35 15.75 2.89 -0.72
C GLN A 35 16.33 3.40 -2.06
N THR A 36 15.83 4.52 -2.55
CA THR A 36 16.27 5.12 -3.81
C THR A 36 17.52 5.94 -3.53
N LEU A 37 18.70 5.42 -3.93
CA LEU A 37 20.00 6.09 -3.78
C LEU A 37 20.19 7.31 -4.71
N ARG A 38 19.18 7.68 -5.49
CA ARG A 38 19.28 8.77 -6.49
C ARG A 38 18.73 10.06 -5.89
N PRO A 39 19.54 11.14 -5.78
CA PRO A 39 19.08 12.40 -5.18
C PRO A 39 17.92 13.03 -5.95
N GLU A 40 17.87 12.86 -7.28
CA GLU A 40 16.82 13.37 -8.14
C GLU A 40 15.44 12.79 -7.78
N VAL A 41 15.42 11.51 -7.38
CA VAL A 41 14.18 10.82 -7.00
C VAL A 41 13.70 11.27 -5.61
N ILE A 42 14.64 11.60 -4.72
CA ILE A 42 14.32 12.12 -3.38
C ILE A 42 13.69 13.51 -3.51
N GLU A 43 14.29 14.39 -4.31
CA GLU A 43 13.75 15.74 -4.57
C GLU A 43 12.33 15.67 -5.16
N LEU A 44 12.12 14.79 -6.14
CA LEU A 44 10.78 14.58 -6.70
C LEU A 44 9.78 14.08 -5.65
N ALA A 45 10.18 13.13 -4.80
CA ALA A 45 9.31 12.62 -3.75
C ALA A 45 8.91 13.72 -2.75
N GLU A 46 9.87 14.56 -2.33
CA GLU A 46 9.61 15.70 -1.45
C GLU A 46 8.68 16.73 -2.09
N ALA A 47 8.90 17.07 -3.36
CA ALA A 47 8.03 18.00 -4.08
C ALA A 47 6.58 17.48 -4.21
N VAL A 48 6.43 16.20 -4.52
CA VAL A 48 5.11 15.53 -4.60
C VAL A 48 4.42 15.54 -3.24
N ASP A 49 5.14 15.31 -2.14
CA ASP A 49 4.56 15.34 -0.80
C ASP A 49 4.18 16.76 -0.38
N GLN A 50 4.97 17.78 -0.72
CA GLN A 50 4.58 19.17 -0.52
C GLN A 50 3.34 19.55 -1.33
N TYR A 51 3.24 19.09 -2.59
CA TYR A 51 2.07 19.30 -3.43
C TYR A 51 0.81 18.71 -2.79
N LYS A 52 0.86 17.45 -2.33
CA LYS A 52 -0.26 16.80 -1.63
C LYS A 52 -0.70 17.57 -0.39
N LEU A 53 0.26 18.09 0.40
CA LEU A 53 -0.03 18.88 1.60
C LEU A 53 -0.72 20.21 1.25
N ARG A 54 -0.23 20.93 0.23
CA ARG A 54 -0.83 22.20 -0.22
C ARG A 54 -2.25 22.02 -0.75
N HIS A 55 -2.47 20.99 -1.57
CA HIS A 55 -3.76 20.72 -2.19
C HIS A 55 -4.71 19.87 -1.31
N ARG A 56 -4.26 19.46 -0.11
CA ARG A 56 -4.98 18.61 0.85
C ARG A 56 -5.59 17.36 0.19
N ARG A 57 -4.86 16.75 -0.74
CA ARG A 57 -5.30 15.53 -1.44
C ARG A 57 -4.51 14.33 -0.96
N ARG A 58 -5.22 13.20 -0.85
CA ARG A 58 -4.62 11.90 -0.48
C ARG A 58 -3.98 11.18 -1.67
N PHE A 59 -4.43 11.47 -2.89
CA PHE A 59 -3.93 10.91 -4.13
C PHE A 59 -3.72 12.04 -5.15
N ILE A 60 -2.60 11.97 -5.88
CA ILE A 60 -2.26 12.88 -6.98
C ILE A 60 -2.65 12.22 -8.30
N THR A 61 -3.18 13.00 -9.24
CA THR A 61 -3.45 12.56 -10.61
C THR A 61 -2.17 12.60 -11.46
N PHE A 62 -2.18 11.96 -12.63
CA PHE A 62 -1.01 11.99 -13.51
C PHE A 62 -0.71 13.39 -14.08
N GLU A 63 -1.75 14.22 -14.27
CA GLU A 63 -1.59 15.61 -14.70
C GLU A 63 -0.90 16.44 -13.62
N GLU A 64 -1.36 16.34 -12.39
CA GLU A 64 -0.74 17.04 -11.24
C GLU A 64 0.70 16.54 -11.00
N LEU A 65 0.98 15.25 -11.22
CA LEU A 65 2.34 14.72 -11.14
C LEU A 65 3.25 15.34 -12.22
N TYR A 66 2.72 15.51 -13.43
CA TYR A 66 3.44 16.16 -14.53
C TYR A 66 3.73 17.63 -14.20
N ASP A 67 2.77 18.35 -13.62
CA ASP A 67 2.96 19.73 -13.18
C ASP A 67 4.09 19.84 -12.14
N VAL A 68 4.14 18.93 -11.17
CA VAL A 68 5.24 18.87 -10.18
C VAL A 68 6.59 18.57 -10.84
N MET A 69 6.64 17.65 -11.79
CA MET A 69 7.88 17.36 -12.55
C MET A 69 8.32 18.57 -13.38
N ALA A 70 7.38 19.28 -14.00
CA ALA A 70 7.65 20.48 -14.77
C ALA A 70 8.13 21.65 -13.89
N GLU A 71 7.58 21.82 -12.68
CA GLU A 71 8.03 22.84 -11.71
C GLU A 71 9.48 22.59 -11.27
N LEU A 72 9.87 21.33 -11.12
CA LEU A 72 11.25 20.93 -10.81
C LEU A 72 12.22 21.07 -12.01
N GLY A 73 11.73 21.46 -13.19
CA GLY A 73 12.57 21.64 -14.38
C GLY A 73 12.93 20.34 -15.09
N TYR A 74 12.27 19.23 -14.77
CA TYR A 74 12.38 17.99 -15.54
C TYR A 74 11.62 18.15 -16.85
N HIS A 75 12.31 18.67 -17.85
CA HIS A 75 11.84 18.78 -19.23
C HIS A 75 12.67 17.83 -20.09
N ARG A 76 12.01 17.11 -20.99
CA ARG A 76 12.68 16.24 -21.98
C ARG A 76 13.04 17.04 -23.23
#